data_AF-A0A7C3T8N3-F1
#
_entry.id   AF-A0A7C3T8N3-F1
#
_cell.length_a   1.000
_cell.length_b   1.000
_cell.length_c   1.000
_cell.angle_alpha   90.00
_cell.angle_beta   90.00
_cell.angle_gamma   90.00
#
_symmetry.space_group_name_H-M   'P 1'
#
loop_
_entity.id
_entity.type
_entity.pdbx_description
1 polymer ?
#
loop_
_entity_poly.entity_id
_entity_poly.type
_entity_poly.pdbx_seq_one_letter_code
_entity_poly.pdbx_strand_id
1 'polypeptide(L)' 'MECKKQDNVKRCTCTYEGCSRKGMCCECLSYHLAARQLPGCCFPPAAERTYDRSFKAFAKAWGL' A
#
# COMPACT_ATOMS: atom_id res chain seq x y z
N MET A 1 -6.96 -1.28 19.25
CA MET A 1 -8.00 -1.55 18.23
C MET A 1 -7.74 -2.92 17.64
N GLU A 2 -8.76 -3.75 17.51
CA GLU A 2 -8.64 -5.09 16.93
C GLU A 2 -8.47 -5.01 15.40
N CYS A 3 -7.54 -5.80 14.84
CA CYS A 3 -7.23 -5.78 13.41
C CYS A 3 -8.24 -6.63 12.61
N LYS A 4 -8.98 -6.00 11.69
CA LYS A 4 -9.92 -6.67 10.77
C LYS A 4 -9.24 -7.27 9.53
N LYS A 5 -8.19 -8.08 9.73
CA LYS A 5 -7.31 -8.58 8.64
C LYS A 5 -8.10 -9.25 7.50
N GLN A 6 -9.08 -10.08 7.84
CA GLN A 6 -9.90 -10.83 6.87
C GLN A 6 -10.73 -9.92 5.95
N ASP A 7 -11.13 -8.74 6.41
CA ASP A 7 -11.85 -7.78 5.57
C ASP A 7 -10.88 -6.86 4.83
N ASN A 8 -9.79 -6.46 5.49
CA ASN A 8 -8.77 -5.62 4.89
C ASN A 8 -8.10 -6.29 3.69
N VAL A 9 -7.89 -7.62 3.71
CA VAL A 9 -7.27 -8.34 2.59
C VAL A 9 -8.09 -8.23 1.31
N LYS A 10 -9.43 -8.19 1.41
CA LYS A 10 -10.35 -8.03 0.27
C LYS A 10 -10.20 -6.66 -0.41
N ARG A 11 -9.72 -5.66 0.33
CA ARG A 11 -9.50 -4.28 -0.16
C ARG A 11 -8.02 -3.97 -0.45
N CYS A 12 -7.12 -4.90 -0.14
CA CYS A 12 -5.70 -4.69 -0.33
C CYS A 12 -5.33 -4.87 -1.81
N THR A 13 -4.84 -3.81 -2.45
CA THR A 13 -4.43 -3.83 -3.86
C THR A 13 -2.92 -3.94 -4.06
N CYS A 14 -2.16 -4.30 -3.00
CA CYS A 14 -0.72 -4.55 -3.12
C CYS A 14 -0.46 -5.69 -4.12
N THR A 15 0.22 -5.39 -5.23
CA THR A 15 0.49 -6.38 -6.28
C THR A 15 1.68 -7.29 -5.97
N TYR A 16 2.46 -6.99 -4.93
CA TYR A 16 3.55 -7.85 -4.50
C TYR A 16 3.00 -9.17 -3.95
N GLU A 17 3.17 -10.26 -4.70
CA GLU A 17 2.57 -11.57 -4.42
C GLU A 17 3.03 -12.14 -3.07
N GLY A 18 4.31 -12.01 -2.73
CA GLY A 18 4.91 -12.47 -1.47
C GLY A 18 4.74 -11.54 -0.27
N CYS A 19 3.83 -10.56 -0.33
CA CYS A 19 3.67 -9.59 0.74
C CYS A 19 3.09 -10.23 2.02
N SER A 20 3.95 -10.44 3.03
CA SER A 20 3.56 -10.98 4.34
C SER A 20 2.58 -10.08 5.12
N ARG A 21 2.47 -8.79 4.75
CA ARG A 21 1.67 -7.76 5.45
C ARG A 21 0.27 -7.53 4.85
N LYS A 22 -0.17 -8.36 3.89
CA LYS A 22 -1.51 -8.20 3.27
C LYS A 22 -2.62 -8.23 4.33
N GLY A 23 -3.47 -7.21 4.30
CA GLY A 23 -4.56 -7.00 5.26
C GLY A 23 -4.14 -6.49 6.65
N MET A 24 -2.84 -6.40 6.95
CA MET A 24 -2.32 -5.90 8.24
C MET A 24 -1.95 -4.41 8.09
N CYS A 25 -2.96 -3.54 8.00
CA CYS A 25 -2.80 -2.14 7.57
C CYS A 25 -1.83 -1.33 8.44
N CYS A 26 -1.87 -1.47 9.77
CA CYS A 26 -0.97 -0.74 10.66
C CYS A 26 0.50 -1.13 10.46
N GLU A 27 0.78 -2.43 10.30
CA GLU A 27 2.13 -2.93 10.01
C GLU A 27 2.59 -2.54 8.60
N CYS A 28 1.70 -2.64 7.61
CA CYS A 28 1.96 -2.24 6.23
C CYS A 28 2.34 -0.75 6.15
N LEU A 29 1.57 0.11 6.83
CA LEU A 29 1.82 1.54 6.90
C LEU A 29 3.16 1.84 7.60
N SER A 30 3.39 1.25 8.77
CA SER A 30 4.64 1.45 9.53
C SER A 30 5.87 1.06 8.72
N TYR A 31 5.81 -0.08 8.01
CA TYR A 31 6.89 -0.55 7.15
C TYR A 31 7.18 0.40 5.98
N HIS A 32 6.15 0.82 5.24
CA HIS A 32 6.35 1.70 4.09
C HIS A 32 6.77 3.12 4.50
N LEU A 33 6.23 3.67 5.59
CA LEU A 33 6.63 4.98 6.08
C LEU A 33 8.10 5.02 6.52
N ALA A 34 8.63 3.95 7.11
CA ALA A 34 10.05 3.83 7.43
C ALA A 34 10.95 3.93 6.17
N ALA A 35 10.43 3.52 5.01
CA ALA A 35 11.10 3.65 3.71
C ALA A 35 10.71 4.92 2.93
N ARG A 36 10.02 5.89 3.56
CA ARG A 36 9.46 7.09 2.91
C ARG A 36 8.53 6.75 1.71
N GLN A 37 7.74 5.70 1.87
CA GLN A 37 6.77 5.21 0.90
C GLN A 37 5.36 5.14 1.49
N LEU A 38 4.37 4.95 0.62
CA LEU A 38 3.01 4.61 0.99
C LEU A 38 2.68 3.15 0.63
N PRO A 39 1.74 2.51 1.33
CA PRO A 39 1.20 1.21 0.93
C PRO A 39 0.67 1.21 -0.51
N GLY A 40 0.78 0.07 -1.21
CA GLY A 40 0.25 -0.08 -2.58
C GLY A 40 -1.25 0.24 -2.70
N CYS A 41 -2.03 0.07 -1.62
CA CYS A 41 -3.44 0.44 -1.58
C CYS A 41 -3.74 1.95 -1.63
N CYS A 42 -2.71 2.79 -1.57
CA CYS A 42 -2.84 4.24 -1.78
C CYS A 42 -2.73 4.62 -3.26
N PHE A 43 -2.45 3.69 -4.17
CA PHE A 43 -2.17 3.97 -5.59
C PHE A 43 -3.25 3.37 -6.51
N PRO A 44 -3.57 4.04 -7.63
CA PRO A 44 -4.34 3.43 -8.71
C PRO A 44 -3.64 2.16 -9.25
N PRO A 45 -4.38 1.15 -9.76
CA PRO A 45 -3.78 -0.12 -10.19
C PRO A 45 -2.66 0.00 -11.23
N ALA A 46 -2.74 0.98 -12.13
CA ALA A 46 -1.69 1.23 -13.13
C ALA A 46 -0.41 1.79 -12.49
N ALA A 47 -0.55 2.70 -11.53
CA ALA A 47 0.59 3.29 -10.82
C ALA A 47 1.23 2.27 -9.87
N GLU A 48 0.44 1.50 -9.13
CA GLU A 48 0.96 0.50 -8.19
C GLU A 48 1.86 -0.52 -8.90
N ARG A 49 1.47 -0.99 -10.10
CA ARG A 49 2.23 -1.95 -10.92
C ARG A 49 3.63 -1.49 -11.32
N THR A 50 3.93 -0.20 -11.20
CA THR A 50 5.28 0.34 -11.43
C THR A 50 6.21 0.15 -10.22
N TYR A 51 5.66 -0.25 -9.08
CA TYR A 51 6.34 -0.42 -7.79
C TYR A 51 7.00 0.83 -7.20
N ASP A 52 6.92 1.99 -7.88
CA ASP A 52 7.30 3.27 -7.28
C ASP A 52 6.23 3.71 -6.28
N ARG A 53 6.45 3.36 -5.02
CA ARG A 53 5.58 3.69 -3.89
C ARG A 53 6.00 4.98 -3.17
N SER A 54 6.83 5.82 -3.79
CA SER A 54 7.25 7.09 -3.21
C SER A 54 6.07 8.07 -3.07
N PHE A 55 6.21 9.04 -2.16
CA PHE A 55 5.26 10.15 -2.06
C PHE A 55 5.15 10.97 -3.36
N LYS A 56 6.24 11.05 -4.14
CA LYS A 56 6.25 11.73 -5.45
C LYS A 56 5.38 10.98 -6.46
N ALA A 57 5.50 9.66 -6.53
CA ALA A 57 4.65 8.84 -7.38
C ALA A 57 3.18 8.92 -6.94
N PHE A 58 2.91 8.99 -5.64
CA PHE A 58 1.56 9.17 -5.11
C PHE A 58 0.96 10.51 -5.58
N ALA A 59 1.67 11.62 -5.40
CA ALA A 59 1.20 12.94 -5.85
C ALA A 59 0.93 12.96 -7.36
N LYS A 60 1.85 12.42 -8.15
CA LYS A 60 1.69 12.29 -9.61
C LYS A 60 0.47 11.44 -9.99
N ALA A 61 0.25 10.32 -9.32
CA ALA A 61 -0.84 9.39 -9.64
C ALA A 61 -2.23 9.99 -9.37
N TRP A 62 -2.32 10.95 -8.45
CA TRP A 62 -3.57 11.61 -8.06
C TRP A 62 -3.70 13.05 -8.58
N GLY A 63 -2.69 13.59 -9.26
CA GLY A 63 -2.69 14.97 -9.76
C GLY A 63 -2.65 16.03 -8.65
N LEU A 64 -1.92 15.74 -7.57
CA LEU A 64 -1.74 16.64 -6.41
C LEU A 64 -0.57 17.62 -6.62
#